data_AF-A0A937I4H4-F1
#
_entry.id   AF-A0A937I4H4-F1
#
_cell.length_a   1.000
_cell.length_b   1.000
_cell.length_c   1.000
_cell.angle_alpha   90.00
_cell.angle_beta   90.00
_cell.angle_gamma   90.00
#
_symmetry.space_group_name_H-M   'P 1'
#
loop_
_entity.id
_entity.type
_entity.pdbx_description
1 polymer ?
#
loop_
_entity_poly.entity_id
_entity_poly.type
_entity_poly.pdbx_seq_one_letter_code
_entity_poly.pdbx_strand_id
1 'polypeptide(L)' 'MTKFTLTAAKLTLASAAIAFSSAASADWSANAGLTNNYIWRGLTQSINEAAVQGGIDYADDSGFYIGTWASNVSYDSDDV' A
#
# COMPACT_ATOMS: atom_id res chain seq x y z
N MET A 1 6.56 35.36 -12.85
CA MET A 1 7.71 34.48 -12.52
C MET A 1 7.59 33.79 -11.15
N THR A 2 6.44 33.84 -10.46
CA THR A 2 6.26 33.27 -9.10
C THR A 2 5.52 31.94 -9.06
N LYS A 3 4.71 31.61 -10.08
CA LYS A 3 3.92 30.37 -10.13
C LYS A 3 4.73 29.11 -10.43
N PHE A 4 5.85 29.25 -11.14
CA PHE A 4 6.72 28.12 -11.50
C PHE A 4 7.50 27.58 -10.30
N THR A 5 7.87 28.46 -9.36
CA THR A 5 8.57 28.10 -8.12
C THR A 5 7.66 27.34 -7.14
N LEU A 6 6.36 27.66 -7.12
CA LEU A 6 5.36 26.99 -6.27
C LEU A 6 5.06 25.55 -6.71
N THR A 7 5.11 25.26 -8.01
CA THR A 7 4.90 23.90 -8.54
C THR A 7 6.09 22.99 -8.24
N ALA A 8 7.32 23.52 -8.37
CA ALA A 8 8.54 22.79 -8.01
C ALA A 8 8.56 22.44 -6.52
N ALA A 9 8.20 23.37 -5.62
CA ALA A 9 8.18 23.12 -4.18
C ALA A 9 7.20 22.02 -3.74
N LYS A 10 6.05 21.88 -4.41
CA LYS A 10 5.06 20.82 -4.13
C LYS A 10 5.55 19.45 -4.58
N LEU A 11 6.25 19.39 -5.71
CA LEU A 11 6.83 18.15 -6.22
C LEU A 11 7.98 17.66 -5.32
N THR A 12 8.79 18.58 -4.78
CA THR A 12 9.84 18.23 -3.82
C THR A 12 9.28 17.75 -2.48
N LEU A 13 8.15 18.29 -2.02
CA LEU A 13 7.49 17.83 -0.79
C LEU A 13 6.86 16.43 -0.94
N ALA A 14 6.37 16.09 -2.14
CA ALA A 14 5.88 14.75 -2.45
C ALA A 14 7.00 13.69 -2.46
N SER A 15 8.19 14.03 -2.98
CA SER A 15 9.35 13.13 -2.93
C SER A 15 9.95 12.95 -1.53
N ALA A 16 9.78 13.91 -0.62
CA ALA A 16 10.24 13.79 0.76
C ALA A 16 9.41 12.77 1.57
N ALA A 17 8.15 12.53 1.20
CA ALA A 17 7.30 11.52 1.85
C ALA A 17 7.67 10.07 1.50
N ILE A 18 8.46 9.86 0.43
CA ILE A 18 8.88 8.52 -0.04
C ILE A 18 10.24 8.11 0.57
N ALA A 19 10.91 9.00 1.31
CA ALA A 19 12.30 8.84 1.75
C ALA A 19 12.47 8.59 3.26
N PHE A 20 11.44 8.10 3.96
CA PHE A 20 11.57 7.67 5.36
C PHE A 20 11.39 6.15 5.47
N SER A 21 12.39 5.40 5.02
CA SER A 21 12.64 4.07 5.60
C SER A 21 13.57 4.26 6.79
N SER A 22 12.99 4.68 7.92
CA SER A 22 13.62 4.46 9.21
C SER A 22 13.91 2.96 9.31
N ALA A 23 15.15 2.57 9.57
CA ALA A 23 15.49 1.22 9.99
C ALA A 23 14.87 1.01 11.37
N ALA A 24 13.56 0.74 11.39
CA ALA A 24 12.87 0.36 12.59
C ALA A 24 13.37 -1.04 12.93
N SER A 25 14.08 -1.15 14.05
CA SER A 25 14.17 -2.38 14.84
C SER A 25 12.81 -2.63 15.49
N ALA A 26 11.76 -2.59 14.69
CA ALA A 26 10.42 -2.81 15.11
C ALA A 26 10.09 -4.21 14.65
N ASP A 27 9.87 -5.09 15.62
CA ASP A 27 9.24 -6.36 15.36
C ASP A 27 8.00 -6.17 14.47
N TRP A 28 7.29 -5.04 14.63
CA TRP A 28 6.16 -4.65 13.81
C TRP A 28 6.54 -3.91 12.52
N SER A 29 6.07 -4.43 11.39
CA SER A 29 6.10 -3.81 10.06
C SER A 29 4.68 -3.61 9.53
N ALA A 30 4.47 -2.57 8.73
CA ALA A 30 3.19 -2.31 8.07
C ALA A 30 3.39 -1.85 6.63
N ASN A 31 2.49 -2.27 5.75
CA ASN A 31 2.49 -1.92 4.33
C ASN A 31 1.11 -1.46 3.87
N ALA A 32 1.09 -0.57 2.88
CA ALA A 32 -0.11 -0.09 2.23
C ALA A 32 0.14 0.12 0.73
N GLY A 33 -0.88 -0.12 -0.09
CA GLY A 33 -0.79 0.00 -1.55
C GLY A 33 -2.15 0.32 -2.17
N LEU A 34 -2.09 0.91 -3.37
CA LEU A 34 -3.25 1.20 -4.21
C LEU A 34 -2.97 0.63 -5.61
N THR A 35 -3.93 -0.11 -6.15
CA THR A 35 -3.90 -0.66 -7.51
C THR A 35 -5.20 -0.33 -8.24
N ASN A 36 -5.17 -0.31 -9.58
CA ASN A 36 -6.37 -0.16 -10.40
C ASN A 36 -7.13 -1.49 -10.61
N ASN A 37 -6.52 -2.62 -10.26
CA ASN A 37 -7.18 -3.92 -10.28
C ASN A 37 -6.47 -4.84 -9.30
N TYR A 38 -7.22 -5.40 -8.35
CA TYR A 38 -6.67 -6.40 -7.46
C TYR A 38 -6.82 -7.80 -8.09
N ILE A 39 -5.69 -8.39 -8.48
CA ILE A 39 -5.63 -9.75 -9.03
C ILE A 39 -5.15 -10.71 -7.95
N TRP A 40 -5.96 -11.72 -7.63
CA TRP A 40 -5.59 -12.81 -6.74
C TRP A 40 -5.63 -14.14 -7.50
N ARG A 41 -4.49 -14.84 -7.54
CA ARG A 41 -4.35 -16.15 -8.22
C ARG A 41 -4.84 -16.18 -9.68
N GLY A 42 -4.75 -15.04 -10.38
CA GLY A 42 -5.14 -14.90 -11.78
C GLY A 42 -6.59 -14.45 -12.00
N LEU A 43 -7.38 -14.25 -10.93
CA LEU A 43 -8.75 -13.75 -11.00
C LEU A 43 -8.81 -12.32 -10.45
N THR A 44 -9.61 -11.46 -11.06
CA THR A 44 -9.92 -10.16 -10.46
C THR A 44 -10.73 -10.36 -9.18
N GLN A 45 -10.40 -9.59 -8.15
CA GLN A 45 -11.12 -9.52 -6.90
C GLN A 45 -11.80 -8.16 -6.72
N SER A 46 -11.55 -7.21 -7.61
CA SER A 46 -12.13 -5.86 -7.58
C SER A 46 -12.83 -5.48 -8.88
N ILE A 47 -13.13 -6.43 -9.78
CA ILE A 47 -13.82 -6.21 -11.07
C ILE A 47 -13.19 -5.07 -11.88
N ASN A 48 -11.85 -5.07 -11.95
CA ASN A 48 -11.08 -4.02 -12.63
C ASN A 48 -11.28 -2.60 -12.05
N GLU A 49 -11.76 -2.48 -10.81
CA GLU A 49 -11.85 -1.24 -10.07
C GLU A 49 -10.66 -1.06 -9.11
N ALA A 50 -10.50 0.18 -8.64
CA ALA A 50 -9.47 0.55 -7.70
C ALA A 50 -9.55 -0.26 -6.40
N ALA A 51 -8.40 -0.78 -5.97
CA ALA A 51 -8.28 -1.52 -4.73
C ALA A 51 -7.17 -0.95 -3.85
N VAL A 52 -7.53 -0.73 -2.59
CA VAL A 52 -6.62 -0.42 -1.49
C VAL A 52 -6.30 -1.71 -0.78
N GLN A 53 -5.02 -1.92 -0.49
CA GLN A 53 -4.53 -3.09 0.20
C GLN A 53 -3.53 -2.67 1.26
N GLY A 54 -3.44 -3.47 2.31
CA GLY A 54 -2.43 -3.25 3.33
C GLY A 54 -2.27 -4.47 4.22
N GLY A 55 -1.19 -4.45 4.99
CA GLY A 55 -0.84 -5.54 5.89
C GLY A 55 -0.06 -5.05 7.08
N ILE A 56 -0.06 -5.89 8.11
CA ILE A 56 0.73 -5.74 9.31
C ILE A 56 1.41 -7.06 9.60
N ASP A 57 2.69 -6.99 9.92
CA ASP A 57 3.56 -8.13 10.17
C ASP A 57 4.29 -7.90 11.50
N TYR A 58 4.54 -8.99 12.24
CA TYR A 58 5.35 -9.05 13.44
C TYR A 58 6.46 -10.07 13.25
N ALA A 59 7.71 -9.71 13.55
CA ALA A 59 8.88 -10.56 13.49
C ALA A 59 9.67 -10.41 14.79
N ASP A 60 9.83 -11.50 15.53
CA ASP A 60 10.60 -11.54 16.77
C ASP A 60 12.05 -11.96 16.49
N ASP A 61 12.99 -11.49 17.30
CA ASP A 61 14.42 -11.84 17.21
C ASP A 61 14.70 -13.34 17.33
N SER A 62 13.78 -14.12 17.92
CA SER A 62 13.86 -15.60 17.94
C SER A 62 13.67 -16.26 16.58
N GLY A 63 13.25 -15.50 15.56
CA GLY A 63 12.93 -15.99 14.21
C GLY A 63 11.46 -16.36 14.00
N PHE A 64 10.60 -16.13 14.99
CA PHE A 64 9.15 -16.25 14.84
C PHE A 64 8.59 -15.06 14.05
N TYR A 65 7.68 -15.32 13.11
CA TYR A 65 7.00 -14.28 12.34
C TYR A 65 5.51 -14.60 12.16
N ILE A 66 4.67 -13.58 12.20
CA ILE A 66 3.24 -13.66 11.96
C ILE A 66 2.75 -12.38 11.31
N GLY A 67 1.79 -12.47 10.40
CA GLY A 67 1.25 -11.29 9.75
C GLY A 67 -0.13 -11.53 9.17
N THR A 68 -0.81 -10.45 8.82
CA THR A 68 -2.08 -10.48 8.11
C THR A 68 -2.15 -9.36 7.09
N TRP A 69 -2.90 -9.59 6.03
CA TRP A 69 -3.13 -8.61 4.98
C TRP A 69 -4.61 -8.63 4.58
N ALA A 70 -5.10 -7.49 4.13
CA ALA A 70 -6.45 -7.33 3.66
C ALA A 70 -6.49 -6.35 2.48
N SER A 71 -7.49 -6.53 1.63
CA SER A 71 -7.83 -5.60 0.53
C SER A 71 -9.33 -5.53 0.37
N ASN A 72 -9.84 -4.44 -0.21
CA ASN A 72 -11.24 -4.41 -0.63
C ASN A 72 -11.45 -5.36 -1.82
N VAL A 73 -12.63 -5.97 -1.83
CA VAL A 73 -13.09 -6.84 -2.91
C VAL A 73 -14.46 -6.37 -3.38
N SER A 74 -14.73 -6.55 -4.67
CA SER A 74 -16.00 -6.24 -5.31
C SER A 74 -16.55 -7.51 -5.93
N TYR A 75 -17.86 -7.72 -5.79
CA TYR A 75 -18.60 -8.85 -6.36
C TYR A 75 -19.68 -8.29 -7.29
N ASP A 76 -19.83 -8.89 -8.46
CA ASP A 76 -20.91 -8.58 -9.39
C ASP A 76 -22.20 -9.31 -8.96
N SER A 77 -23.33 -8.90 -9.53
CA SER A 77 -24.64 -9.48 -9.23
C SER A 77 -24.73 -10.96 -9.63
N ASP A 78 -23.87 -11.39 -10.56
CA ASP A 78 -23.80 -12.75 -11.09
C ASP A 78 -22.79 -13.64 -10.32
N ASP A 79 -22.14 -13.13 -9.26
CA ASP A 79 -21.07 -13.83 -8.52
C ASP A 79 -21.57 -14.68 -7.32
N VAL A 80 -22.90 -14.85 -7.15
CA VAL A 80 -23.56 -15.66 -6.09
C VAL A 80 -24.57 -16.66 -6.66
#